data_AF-A0A494TC15-F1
#
_entry.id   AF-A0A494TC15-F1
#
_cell.length_a   1.000
_cell.length_b   1.000
_cell.length_c   1.000
_cell.angle_alpha   90.00
_cell.angle_beta   90.00
_cell.angle_gamma   90.00
#
_symmetry.space_group_name_H-M   'P 1'
#
loop_
_entity.id
_entity.type
_entity.pdbx_description
1 polymer ?
#
loop_
_entity_poly.entity_id
_entity_poly.type
_entity_poly.pdbx_seq_one_letter_code
_entity_poly.pdbx_strand_id
1 'polypeptide(L)'
;MRPFIPGNPRELVRTLDAKLIGEPGALDRYTAAMDEYARLATLAAKAFVDLFDPLDNPTIAYLAETFRAESLAGDEAGRWDTDERELHATLAKTPGITSRFKGEERQRWSIKRRETLEASEAHNASLIATGDMEGIRELWAWEANEFATARGYRFDTSAPAFDTLCRAIAEASLSASRDAFARLDGQTVPTPQESEKPTRLASPPPVASSNASFEQIVEEVITNTRIGTGNATMETTRTALRYFREAYGKDIAPPAITRSHVSDWLDLLAQRPSRLPKSDLRLTLAALAEKYADQPQVPRLKGKTINQSLNALSAVWRKGQAIGKIRDGDNNPFARHIVKVAPAPESPKEFSIAELQTIFALPIFTAGERPQGGKGGASYWIPCYCYGPAHVLRKSPNLPYPMYATTPLQTVGCYGSQTRDPTLIKALGASRPHVPVLDAVSSPYRRTCLRWAS
;
A
#
# COMPACT_ATOMS: atom_id res chain seq x y z
N MET A 1 6.52 33.77 3.28
CA MET A 1 6.53 33.27 4.67
C MET A 1 7.88 33.64 5.29
N ARG A 2 7.94 34.09 6.55
CA ARG A 2 9.24 34.30 7.22
C ARG A 2 9.94 32.95 7.44
N PRO A 3 11.28 32.89 7.35
CA PRO A 3 12.04 31.65 7.55
C PRO A 3 11.86 31.09 8.97
N PHE A 4 12.03 29.76 9.09
CA PHE A 4 11.84 28.99 10.31
C PHE A 4 12.82 29.43 11.42
N ILE A 5 12.27 29.86 12.57
CA ILE A 5 13.01 30.02 13.82
C ILE A 5 12.51 28.94 14.79
N PRO A 6 13.33 27.96 15.16
CA PRO A 6 12.95 26.95 16.15
C PRO A 6 12.50 27.62 17.46
N GLY A 7 11.33 27.22 18.00
CA GLY A 7 10.84 27.69 19.30
C GLY A 7 9.87 28.88 19.28
N ASN A 8 9.63 29.51 18.13
CA ASN A 8 8.62 30.57 18.01
C ASN A 8 7.31 30.07 17.36
N PRO A 9 6.15 30.55 17.82
CA PRO A 9 4.88 30.24 17.18
C PRO A 9 4.88 30.71 15.72
N ARG A 10 4.32 29.90 14.82
CA ARG A 10 4.11 30.28 13.42
C ARG A 10 2.98 31.29 13.36
N GLU A 11 3.29 32.55 13.08
CA GLU A 11 2.29 33.58 12.79
C GLU A 11 1.87 33.52 11.32
N LEU A 12 0.58 33.28 11.06
CA LEU A 12 0.00 33.44 9.72
C LEU A 12 -0.47 34.89 9.57
N VAL A 13 0.29 35.69 8.83
CA VAL A 13 -0.09 37.08 8.52
C VAL A 13 -0.53 37.17 7.07
N ARG A 14 -1.72 37.73 6.83
CA ARG A 14 -2.26 38.02 5.50
C ARG A 14 -2.52 39.51 5.34
N THR A 15 -1.94 40.10 4.31
CA THR A 15 -2.25 41.47 3.87
C THR A 15 -3.45 41.40 2.91
N LEU A 16 -4.45 42.25 3.10
CA LEU A 16 -5.67 42.29 2.30
C LEU A 16 -5.56 43.19 1.05
N ASP A 17 -4.39 43.78 0.83
CA ASP A 17 -4.11 44.80 -0.21
C ASP A 17 -5.18 45.90 -0.28
N ALA A 18 -5.70 46.28 0.89
CA ALA A 18 -6.67 47.35 1.08
C ALA A 18 -6.14 48.29 2.18
N LYS A 19 -6.30 49.61 1.99
CA LYS A 19 -5.88 50.57 3.02
C LYS A 19 -6.92 50.69 4.12
N LEU A 20 -8.19 50.46 3.79
CA LEU A 20 -9.34 50.53 4.69
C LEU A 20 -10.31 49.38 4.41
N ILE A 21 -10.96 48.85 5.45
CA ILE A 21 -11.94 47.76 5.31
C ILE A 21 -13.19 48.16 4.52
N GLY A 22 -13.43 49.47 4.37
CA GLY A 22 -14.54 50.02 3.58
C GLY A 22 -14.25 50.17 2.08
N GLU A 23 -13.05 49.84 1.61
CA GLU A 23 -12.76 49.85 0.16
C GLU A 23 -13.56 48.76 -0.57
N PRO A 24 -14.03 49.01 -1.80
CA PRO A 24 -14.73 47.99 -2.60
C PRO A 24 -13.89 46.71 -2.72
N GLY A 25 -14.49 45.57 -2.37
CA GLY A 25 -13.83 44.25 -2.38
C GLY A 25 -12.92 43.95 -1.17
N ALA A 26 -12.70 44.89 -0.25
CA ALA A 26 -11.89 44.64 0.95
C ALA A 26 -12.54 43.59 1.86
N LEU A 27 -13.88 43.60 1.97
CA LEU A 27 -14.63 42.61 2.76
C LEU A 27 -14.57 41.21 2.13
N ASP A 28 -14.61 41.12 0.79
CA ASP A 28 -14.50 39.83 0.08
C ASP A 28 -13.10 39.23 0.28
N ARG A 29 -12.06 40.06 0.17
CA ARG A 29 -10.67 39.64 0.45
C ARG A 29 -10.48 39.22 1.90
N TYR A 30 -11.10 39.93 2.84
CA TYR A 30 -11.11 39.54 4.25
C TYR A 30 -11.76 38.18 4.45
N THR A 31 -12.93 37.97 3.85
CA THR A 31 -13.67 36.70 3.93
C THR A 31 -12.85 35.55 3.35
N ALA A 32 -12.25 35.75 2.16
CA ALA A 32 -11.37 34.77 1.54
C ALA A 32 -10.12 34.45 2.42
N ALA A 33 -9.53 35.47 3.05
CA ALA A 33 -8.40 35.28 3.96
C ALA A 33 -8.81 34.52 5.24
N MET A 34 -10.02 34.76 5.75
CA MET A 34 -10.57 34.01 6.89
C MET A 34 -10.84 32.54 6.54
N ASP A 35 -11.39 32.27 5.36
CA ASP A 35 -11.60 30.90 4.86
C ASP A 35 -10.27 30.17 4.64
N GLU A 36 -9.27 30.86 4.07
CA GLU A 36 -7.90 30.35 3.93
C GLU A 36 -7.30 30.00 5.30
N TYR A 37 -7.44 30.90 6.29
CA TYR A 37 -6.98 30.66 7.66
C TYR A 37 -7.66 29.43 8.28
N ALA A 38 -8.99 29.33 8.22
CA ALA A 38 -9.75 28.22 8.78
C ALA A 38 -9.34 26.87 8.16
N ARG A 39 -9.10 26.85 6.84
CA ARG A 39 -8.57 25.69 6.12
C ARG A 39 -7.17 25.31 6.62
N LEU A 40 -6.25 26.26 6.69
CA LEU A 40 -4.88 26.02 7.15
C LEU A 40 -4.82 25.56 8.61
N ALA A 41 -5.66 26.14 9.48
CA ALA A 41 -5.79 25.72 10.87
C ALA A 41 -6.28 24.27 10.97
N THR A 42 -7.27 23.88 10.15
CA THR A 42 -7.77 22.50 10.09
C THR A 42 -6.68 21.53 9.63
N LEU A 43 -5.91 21.89 8.60
CA LEU A 43 -4.78 21.09 8.11
C LEU A 43 -3.67 20.96 9.15
N ALA A 44 -3.34 22.05 9.85
CA ALA A 44 -2.35 22.04 10.92
C ALA A 44 -2.79 21.16 12.10
N ALA A 45 -4.07 21.23 12.50
CA ALA A 45 -4.64 20.36 13.53
C ALA A 45 -4.55 18.88 13.13
N LYS A 46 -4.90 18.54 11.88
CA LYS A 46 -4.73 17.19 11.33
C LYS A 46 -3.27 16.75 11.34
N ALA A 47 -2.35 17.62 10.94
CA ALA A 47 -0.92 17.34 10.93
C ALA A 47 -0.36 17.07 12.34
N PHE A 48 -0.81 17.83 13.33
CA PHE A 48 -0.38 17.68 14.71
C PHE A 48 -0.72 16.30 15.30
N VAL A 49 -1.88 15.73 14.95
CA VAL A 49 -2.31 14.40 15.41
C VAL A 49 -2.02 13.27 14.41
N ASP A 50 -1.25 13.55 13.36
CA ASP A 50 -0.98 12.65 12.24
C ASP A 50 -2.24 12.01 11.61
N LEU A 51 -3.30 12.80 11.46
CA LEU A 51 -4.58 12.39 10.85
C LEU A 51 -4.59 12.69 9.35
N PHE A 52 -4.94 11.69 8.55
CA PHE A 52 -5.10 11.82 7.10
C PHE A 52 -6.56 11.69 6.70
N ASP A 53 -6.96 12.41 5.66
CA ASP A 53 -8.25 12.24 5.02
C ASP A 53 -8.27 10.93 4.23
N PRO A 54 -9.40 10.21 4.20
CA PRO A 54 -9.54 9.06 3.33
C PRO A 54 -9.51 9.52 1.88
N LEU A 55 -8.78 8.77 1.05
CA LEU A 55 -8.69 9.00 -0.38
C LEU A 55 -9.53 7.94 -1.09
N ASP A 56 -10.83 8.21 -1.19
CA ASP A 56 -11.81 7.33 -1.84
C ASP A 56 -12.03 7.71 -3.31
N ASN A 57 -12.67 6.82 -4.07
CA ASN A 57 -12.92 7.03 -5.50
C ASN A 57 -13.72 8.31 -5.81
N PRO A 58 -14.78 8.67 -5.05
CA PRO A 58 -15.48 9.94 -5.24
C PRO A 58 -14.58 11.16 -5.05
N THR A 59 -13.72 11.16 -4.03
CA THR A 59 -12.78 12.26 -3.79
C THR A 59 -11.73 12.35 -4.89
N ILE A 60 -11.19 11.22 -5.36
CA ILE A 60 -10.25 11.19 -6.49
C ILE A 60 -10.91 11.76 -7.76
N ALA A 61 -12.13 11.33 -8.07
CA ALA A 61 -12.87 11.81 -9.25
C ALA A 61 -13.15 13.32 -9.16
N TYR A 62 -13.57 13.81 -8.00
CA TYR A 62 -13.76 15.24 -7.76
C TYR A 62 -12.47 16.04 -7.98
N LEU A 63 -11.35 15.61 -7.41
CA LEU A 63 -10.07 16.31 -7.56
C LEU A 63 -9.59 16.31 -9.02
N ALA A 64 -9.75 15.20 -9.73
CA ALA A 64 -9.39 15.09 -11.14
C ALA A 64 -10.25 16.00 -12.03
N GLU A 65 -11.57 16.00 -11.88
CA GLU A 65 -12.44 16.86 -12.69
C GLU A 65 -12.24 18.34 -12.34
N THR A 66 -12.03 18.67 -11.07
CA THR A 66 -11.70 20.04 -10.66
C THR A 66 -10.37 20.50 -11.26
N PHE A 67 -9.36 19.64 -11.28
CA PHE A 67 -8.07 19.95 -11.91
C PHE A 67 -8.22 20.23 -13.41
N ARG A 68 -9.02 19.43 -14.11
CA ARG A 68 -9.35 19.63 -15.53
C ARG A 68 -10.09 20.94 -15.75
N ALA A 69 -11.11 21.24 -14.94
CA ALA A 69 -11.89 22.47 -15.01
C ALA A 69 -11.00 23.71 -14.81
N GLU A 70 -10.15 23.73 -13.77
CA GLU A 70 -9.21 24.84 -13.52
C GLU A 70 -8.17 24.99 -14.62
N SER A 71 -7.64 23.88 -15.15
CA SER A 71 -6.70 23.90 -16.26
C SER A 71 -7.31 24.57 -17.51
N LEU A 72 -8.59 24.27 -17.80
CA LEU A 72 -9.31 24.87 -18.93
C LEU A 72 -9.80 26.29 -18.65
N ALA A 73 -10.09 26.65 -17.40
CA ALA A 73 -10.39 28.01 -16.99
C ALA A 73 -9.15 28.90 -17.12
N GLY A 74 -7.98 28.41 -16.70
CA GLY A 74 -6.70 29.09 -16.89
C GLY A 74 -6.32 29.24 -18.36
N ASP A 75 -6.59 28.23 -19.19
CA ASP A 75 -6.43 28.33 -20.65
C ASP A 75 -7.31 29.44 -21.25
N GLU A 76 -8.59 29.51 -20.83
CA GLU A 76 -9.53 30.53 -21.30
C GLU A 76 -9.10 31.93 -20.85
N ALA A 77 -8.72 32.10 -19.58
CA ALA A 77 -8.23 33.36 -19.05
C ALA A 77 -6.96 33.83 -19.78
N GLY A 78 -6.00 32.92 -20.00
CA GLY A 78 -4.75 33.24 -20.70
C GLY A 78 -4.97 33.64 -22.16
N ARG A 79 -5.99 33.10 -22.85
CA ARG A 79 -6.30 33.49 -24.23
C ARG A 79 -6.61 34.98 -24.36
N TRP A 80 -7.28 35.53 -23.36
CA TRP A 80 -7.76 36.91 -23.33
C TRP A 80 -6.85 37.84 -22.52
N ASP A 81 -5.79 37.32 -21.90
CA ASP A 81 -4.85 38.11 -21.13
C ASP A 81 -4.04 39.06 -22.03
N THR A 82 -4.13 40.35 -21.72
CA THR A 82 -3.40 41.43 -22.38
C THR A 82 -2.04 41.67 -21.75
N ASP A 83 -1.87 41.35 -20.47
CA ASP A 83 -0.70 41.71 -19.68
C ASP A 83 0.54 40.99 -20.18
N GLU A 84 0.41 39.71 -20.56
CA GLU A 84 1.50 38.94 -21.17
C GLU A 84 2.01 39.59 -22.47
N ARG A 85 1.08 40.11 -23.28
CA ARG A 85 1.39 40.76 -24.57
C ARG A 85 2.07 42.11 -24.34
N GLU A 86 1.58 42.88 -23.38
CA GLU A 86 2.18 44.16 -23.00
C GLU A 86 3.57 43.99 -22.38
N LEU A 87 3.73 43.00 -21.51
CA LEU A 87 5.02 42.65 -20.91
C LEU A 87 6.02 42.26 -21.99
N HIS A 88 5.64 41.38 -22.93
CA HIS A 88 6.52 40.98 -24.02
C HIS A 88 6.85 42.16 -24.94
N ALA A 89 5.87 42.99 -25.31
CA ALA A 89 6.10 44.20 -26.10
C ALA A 89 7.06 45.18 -25.40
N THR A 90 7.02 45.25 -24.06
CA THR A 90 7.93 46.06 -23.24
C THR A 90 9.34 45.47 -23.23
N LEU A 91 9.46 44.15 -23.04
CA LEU A 91 10.75 43.45 -23.08
C LEU A 91 11.40 43.54 -24.46
N ALA A 92 10.64 43.45 -25.54
CA ALA A 92 11.13 43.59 -26.91
C ALA A 92 11.72 44.97 -27.21
N LYS A 93 11.30 46.01 -26.46
CA LYS A 93 11.85 47.38 -26.55
C LYS A 93 13.01 47.63 -25.59
N THR A 94 13.27 46.71 -24.66
CA THR A 94 14.29 46.88 -23.63
C THR A 94 15.69 46.62 -24.24
N PRO A 95 16.62 47.60 -24.19
CA PRO A 95 17.96 47.43 -24.73
C PRO A 95 18.68 46.21 -24.15
N GLY A 96 19.29 45.40 -25.01
CA GLY A 96 20.03 44.20 -24.60
C GLY A 96 19.19 42.92 -24.48
N ILE A 97 17.85 43.02 -24.56
CA ILE A 97 16.96 41.84 -24.59
C ILE A 97 16.58 41.57 -26.05
N THR A 98 17.07 40.46 -26.60
CA THR A 98 16.63 39.98 -27.93
C THR A 98 15.51 38.96 -27.78
N SER A 99 14.32 39.29 -28.29
CA SER A 99 13.23 38.32 -28.38
C SER A 99 13.64 37.19 -29.32
N ARG A 100 13.58 35.94 -28.84
CA ARG A 100 13.84 34.74 -29.66
C ARG A 100 12.61 34.26 -30.43
N PHE A 101 11.46 34.90 -30.24
CA PHE A 101 10.22 34.55 -30.93
C PHE A 101 10.24 35.11 -32.36
N LYS A 102 9.91 34.26 -33.35
CA LYS A 102 9.98 34.59 -34.80
C LYS A 102 8.61 34.65 -35.49
N GLY A 103 7.50 34.46 -34.76
CA GLY A 103 6.15 34.46 -35.32
C GLY A 103 5.45 35.82 -35.28
N GLU A 104 4.19 35.86 -35.71
CA GLU A 104 3.34 37.04 -35.53
C GLU A 104 3.03 37.28 -34.05
N GLU A 105 3.20 38.51 -33.59
CA GLU A 105 3.00 38.86 -32.17
C GLU A 105 1.58 38.53 -31.68
N ARG A 106 0.57 38.73 -32.53
CA ARG A 106 -0.83 38.40 -32.23
C ARG A 106 -1.06 36.89 -32.01
N GLN A 107 -0.19 36.05 -32.55
CA GLN A 107 -0.24 34.59 -32.45
C GLN A 107 0.75 34.05 -31.40
N ARG A 108 1.48 34.93 -30.71
CA ARG A 108 2.54 34.50 -29.78
C ARG A 108 2.00 33.60 -28.67
N TRP A 109 0.90 34.00 -28.04
CA TRP A 109 0.25 33.20 -26.99
C TRP A 109 -0.14 31.81 -27.51
N SER A 110 -0.85 31.73 -28.64
CA SER A 110 -1.34 30.46 -29.17
C SER A 110 -0.19 29.53 -29.59
N ILE A 111 0.87 30.08 -30.21
CA ILE A 111 2.07 29.30 -30.57
C ILE A 111 2.78 28.79 -29.31
N LYS A 112 3.01 29.65 -28.31
CA LYS A 112 3.69 29.24 -27.06
C LYS A 112 2.87 28.29 -26.20
N ARG A 113 1.56 28.48 -26.17
CA ARG A 113 0.64 27.57 -25.52
C ARG A 113 0.69 26.20 -26.20
N ARG A 114 0.64 26.15 -27.54
CA ARG A 114 0.77 24.91 -28.31
C ARG A 114 2.07 24.17 -28.02
N GLU A 115 3.22 24.85 -28.12
CA GLU A 115 4.53 24.25 -27.80
C GLU A 115 4.57 23.64 -26.38
N THR A 116 3.99 24.33 -25.40
CA THR A 116 3.93 23.86 -24.02
C THR A 116 3.03 22.63 -23.87
N LEU A 117 1.84 22.68 -24.48
CA LEU A 117 0.88 21.57 -24.46
C LEU A 117 1.45 20.33 -25.14
N GLU A 118 2.12 20.47 -26.29
CA GLU A 118 2.73 19.36 -27.03
C GLU A 118 3.77 18.62 -26.19
N ALA A 119 4.63 19.39 -25.52
CA ALA A 119 5.65 18.82 -24.63
C ALA A 119 5.02 18.08 -23.44
N SER A 120 4.01 18.66 -22.78
CA SER A 120 3.34 18.03 -21.64
C SER A 120 2.49 16.83 -22.05
N GLU A 121 1.78 16.90 -23.19
CA GLU A 121 0.90 15.83 -23.67
C GLU A 121 1.72 14.60 -24.03
N ALA A 122 2.79 14.77 -24.82
CA ALA A 122 3.64 13.67 -25.24
C ALA A 122 4.24 12.92 -24.03
N HIS A 123 4.69 13.65 -23.02
CA HIS A 123 5.27 13.05 -21.81
C HIS A 123 4.21 12.29 -20.99
N ASN A 124 3.07 12.92 -20.70
CA ASN A 124 1.99 12.28 -19.94
C ASN A 124 1.38 11.08 -20.67
N ALA A 125 1.14 11.21 -21.98
CA ALA A 125 0.59 10.14 -22.80
C ALA A 125 1.52 8.92 -22.82
N SER A 126 2.84 9.14 -22.91
CA SER A 126 3.82 8.06 -22.83
C SER A 126 3.75 7.31 -21.50
N LEU A 127 3.77 8.04 -20.37
CA LEU A 127 3.74 7.45 -19.03
C LEU A 127 2.45 6.63 -18.80
N ILE A 128 1.30 7.17 -19.22
CA ILE A 128 0.00 6.50 -19.10
C ILE A 128 -0.04 5.25 -20.00
N ALA A 129 0.44 5.35 -21.25
CA ALA A 129 0.40 4.24 -22.21
C ALA A 129 1.27 3.04 -21.78
N THR A 130 2.41 3.31 -21.14
CA THR A 130 3.31 2.25 -20.62
C THR A 130 2.88 1.72 -19.25
N GLY A 131 1.93 2.38 -18.58
CA GLY A 131 1.56 2.07 -17.20
C GLY A 131 2.69 2.33 -16.21
N ASP A 132 3.58 3.29 -16.50
CA ASP A 132 4.73 3.64 -15.66
C ASP A 132 4.26 4.44 -14.43
N MET A 133 3.82 3.72 -13.40
CA MET A 133 3.33 4.32 -12.17
C MET A 133 4.42 5.05 -11.36
N GLU A 134 5.69 4.64 -11.49
CA GLU A 134 6.80 5.31 -10.82
C GLU A 134 7.05 6.68 -11.45
N GLY A 135 7.13 6.74 -12.78
CA GLY A 135 7.25 8.00 -13.52
C GLY A 135 6.05 8.93 -13.33
N ILE A 136 4.82 8.39 -13.32
CA ILE A 136 3.61 9.17 -12.99
C ILE A 136 3.73 9.78 -11.59
N ARG A 137 4.15 8.98 -10.59
CA ARG A 137 4.29 9.47 -9.22
C ARG A 137 5.39 10.52 -9.10
N GLU A 138 6.55 10.30 -9.71
CA GLU A 138 7.65 11.27 -9.69
C GLU A 138 7.21 12.63 -10.25
N LEU A 139 6.46 12.62 -11.34
CA LEU A 139 5.99 13.84 -12.00
C LEU A 139 4.84 14.52 -11.24
N TRP A 140 3.86 13.75 -10.75
CA TRP A 140 2.57 14.29 -10.29
C TRP A 140 2.38 14.32 -8.78
N ALA A 141 3.21 13.64 -7.98
CA ALA A 141 2.99 13.56 -6.53
C ALA A 141 2.98 14.91 -5.83
N TRP A 142 3.88 15.82 -6.21
CA TRP A 142 3.93 17.16 -5.62
C TRP A 142 2.70 17.98 -5.99
N GLU A 143 2.38 18.05 -7.28
CA GLU A 143 1.23 18.81 -7.79
C GLU A 143 -0.09 18.26 -7.21
N ALA A 144 -0.29 16.93 -7.21
CA ALA A 144 -1.47 16.30 -6.65
C ALA A 144 -1.62 16.59 -5.15
N ASN A 145 -0.52 16.59 -4.39
CA ASN A 145 -0.55 16.91 -2.96
C ASN A 145 -0.85 18.39 -2.70
N GLU A 146 -0.20 19.31 -3.41
CA GLU A 146 -0.44 20.75 -3.30
C GLU A 146 -1.89 21.08 -3.70
N PHE A 147 -2.36 20.51 -4.81
CA PHE A 147 -3.72 20.70 -5.31
C PHE A 147 -4.79 20.21 -4.33
N ALA A 148 -4.56 19.04 -3.70
CA ALA A 148 -5.42 18.52 -2.64
C ALA A 148 -5.36 19.39 -1.37
N THR A 149 -4.16 19.83 -0.99
CA THR A 149 -3.93 20.67 0.19
C THR A 149 -4.64 22.01 0.06
N ALA A 150 -4.58 22.64 -1.11
CA ALA A 150 -5.30 23.87 -1.44
C ALA A 150 -6.82 23.75 -1.18
N ARG A 151 -7.38 22.54 -1.28
CA ARG A 151 -8.80 22.23 -1.04
C ARG A 151 -9.13 21.69 0.35
N GLY A 152 -8.14 21.69 1.24
CA GLY A 152 -8.28 21.31 2.65
C GLY A 152 -8.16 19.81 2.91
N TYR A 153 -7.62 19.05 1.95
CA TYR A 153 -7.32 17.64 2.12
C TYR A 153 -5.86 17.43 2.55
N ARG A 154 -5.64 16.44 3.43
CA ARG A 154 -4.31 15.95 3.81
C ARG A 154 -4.29 14.44 3.58
N PHE A 155 -3.55 13.97 2.58
CA PHE A 155 -3.46 12.54 2.28
C PHE A 155 -2.13 11.94 2.73
N ASP A 156 -2.12 10.63 3.04
CA ASP A 156 -0.87 9.89 3.26
C ASP A 156 -0.22 9.65 1.89
N THR A 157 0.79 10.45 1.56
CA THR A 157 1.49 10.37 0.27
C THR A 157 2.28 9.08 0.10
N SER A 158 2.44 8.26 1.15
CA SER A 158 3.06 6.93 1.07
C SER A 158 2.04 5.82 0.78
N ALA A 159 0.73 6.10 0.89
CA ALA A 159 -0.31 5.10 0.69
C ALA A 159 -0.51 4.76 -0.80
N PRO A 160 -0.80 3.49 -1.15
CA PRO A 160 -1.06 3.10 -2.55
C PRO A 160 -2.23 3.84 -3.20
N ALA A 161 -3.22 4.29 -2.43
CA ALA A 161 -4.33 5.09 -2.96
C ALA A 161 -3.87 6.43 -3.53
N PHE A 162 -2.75 6.97 -3.05
CA PHE A 162 -2.17 8.21 -3.55
C PHE A 162 -1.65 8.05 -4.98
N ASP A 163 -1.18 6.85 -5.36
CA ASP A 163 -0.77 6.55 -6.73
C ASP A 163 -1.96 6.63 -7.69
N THR A 164 -3.15 6.18 -7.24
CA THR A 164 -4.40 6.33 -7.99
C THR A 164 -4.77 7.80 -8.21
N LEU A 165 -4.59 8.66 -7.21
CA LEU A 165 -4.79 10.10 -7.36
C LEU A 165 -3.80 10.70 -8.36
N CYS A 166 -2.51 10.39 -8.25
CA CYS A 166 -1.48 10.89 -9.18
C CYS A 166 -1.83 10.54 -10.63
N ARG A 167 -2.23 9.28 -10.87
CA ARG A 167 -2.68 8.84 -12.18
C ARG A 167 -3.93 9.59 -12.65
N ALA A 168 -4.93 9.77 -11.79
CA ALA A 168 -6.16 10.48 -12.14
C ALA A 168 -5.89 11.95 -12.51
N ILE A 169 -4.98 12.64 -11.80
CA ILE A 169 -4.54 14.00 -12.15
C ILE A 169 -3.78 14.01 -13.48
N ALA A 170 -2.91 13.03 -13.74
CA ALA A 170 -2.21 12.91 -15.01
C ALA A 170 -3.18 12.71 -16.20
N GLU A 171 -4.19 11.85 -16.03
CA GLU A 171 -5.26 11.64 -17.01
C GLU A 171 -6.10 12.92 -17.22
N ALA A 172 -6.44 13.63 -16.15
CA ALA A 172 -7.13 14.92 -16.20
C ALA A 172 -6.31 16.00 -16.93
N SER A 173 -5.00 16.07 -16.68
CA SER A 173 -4.07 16.97 -17.36
C SER A 173 -3.97 16.68 -18.86
N LEU A 174 -3.87 15.40 -19.22
CA LEU A 174 -3.87 14.96 -20.62
C LEU A 174 -5.19 15.35 -21.32
N SER A 175 -6.31 15.14 -20.63
CA SER A 175 -7.64 15.49 -21.13
C SER A 175 -7.82 17.01 -21.31
N ALA A 176 -7.39 17.81 -20.33
CA ALA A 176 -7.42 19.28 -20.44
C ALA A 176 -6.51 19.80 -21.57
N SER A 177 -5.35 19.17 -21.78
CA SER A 177 -4.43 19.56 -22.85
C SER A 177 -5.04 19.35 -24.23
N ARG A 178 -5.72 18.21 -24.44
CA ARG A 178 -6.43 17.91 -25.70
C ARG A 178 -7.56 18.87 -25.99
N ASP A 179 -8.34 19.23 -24.98
CA ASP A 179 -9.41 20.21 -25.12
C ASP A 179 -8.86 21.63 -25.40
N ALA A 180 -7.73 21.98 -24.80
CA ALA A 180 -7.01 23.21 -25.12
C ALA A 180 -6.48 23.23 -26.56
N PHE A 181 -5.95 22.12 -27.08
CA PHE A 181 -5.60 22.00 -28.50
C PHE A 181 -6.80 22.21 -29.42
N ALA A 182 -7.92 21.55 -29.12
CA ALA A 182 -9.15 21.70 -29.89
C ALA A 182 -9.59 23.17 -29.95
N ARG A 183 -9.49 23.92 -28.84
CA ARG A 183 -9.74 25.37 -28.80
C ARG A 183 -8.78 26.17 -29.67
N LEU A 184 -7.48 25.85 -29.63
CA LEU A 184 -6.47 26.47 -30.48
C LEU A 184 -6.68 26.19 -31.97
N ASP A 185 -7.34 25.07 -32.30
CA ASP A 185 -7.74 24.71 -33.66
C ASP A 185 -9.11 25.32 -34.05
N GLY A 186 -9.67 26.19 -33.21
CA GLY A 186 -10.92 26.91 -33.47
C GLY A 186 -12.20 26.15 -33.09
N GLN A 187 -12.08 24.98 -32.44
CA GLN A 187 -13.24 24.25 -31.95
C GLN A 187 -13.82 24.90 -30.69
N THR A 188 -15.15 24.92 -30.59
CA THR A 188 -15.83 25.43 -29.40
C THR A 188 -15.89 24.35 -28.33
N VAL A 189 -14.94 24.38 -27.40
CA VAL A 189 -14.92 23.49 -26.23
C VAL A 189 -15.25 24.30 -24.97
N PRO A 190 -16.41 24.08 -24.33
CA PRO A 190 -16.79 24.83 -23.13
C PRO A 190 -15.83 24.53 -21.98
N THR A 191 -15.61 25.51 -21.10
CA THR A 191 -14.92 25.26 -19.83
C THR A 191 -15.88 24.48 -18.93
N PRO A 192 -15.52 23.28 -18.46
CA PRO A 192 -16.34 22.53 -17.51
C PRO A 192 -16.62 23.37 -16.26
N GLN A 193 -17.82 23.26 -15.71
CA GLN A 193 -18.10 23.84 -14.40
C GLN A 193 -17.33 23.06 -13.32
N GLU A 194 -16.87 23.77 -12.30
CA GLU A 194 -16.23 23.13 -11.15
C GLU A 194 -17.20 22.11 -10.54
N SER A 195 -16.71 20.90 -10.31
CA SER A 195 -17.53 19.85 -9.70
C SER A 195 -17.90 20.24 -8.28
N GLU A 196 -19.08 19.85 -7.82
CA GLU A 196 -19.43 20.03 -6.41
C GLU A 196 -18.52 19.15 -5.55
N LYS A 197 -17.97 19.74 -4.49
CA LYS A 197 -17.20 18.99 -3.50
C LYS A 197 -18.08 17.85 -2.98
N PRO A 198 -17.59 16.58 -3.00
CA PRO A 198 -18.35 15.47 -2.48
C PRO A 198 -18.79 15.82 -1.07
N THR A 199 -20.11 15.92 -0.88
CA THR A 199 -20.65 16.03 0.47
C THR A 199 -20.25 14.74 1.14
N ARG A 200 -19.19 14.81 1.95
CA ARG A 200 -18.78 13.71 2.79
C ARG A 200 -20.04 13.35 3.56
N LEU A 201 -20.67 12.22 3.22
CA LEU A 201 -21.69 11.64 4.08
C LEU A 201 -21.05 11.67 5.45
N ALA A 202 -21.62 12.51 6.33
CA ALA A 202 -21.08 12.72 7.66
C ALA A 202 -20.72 11.31 8.14
N SER A 203 -19.44 11.10 8.46
CA SER A 203 -19.00 9.82 8.98
C SER A 203 -20.06 9.41 9.97
N PRO A 204 -20.69 8.21 9.80
CA PRO A 204 -21.87 7.86 10.56
C PRO A 204 -21.62 8.27 12.00
N PRO A 205 -22.59 8.96 12.65
CA PRO A 205 -22.41 9.56 13.97
C PRO A 205 -21.68 8.54 14.82
N PRO A 206 -20.59 8.94 15.51
CA PRO A 206 -19.56 8.04 16.02
C PRO A 206 -20.25 6.79 16.53
N VAL A 207 -20.15 5.71 15.74
CA VAL A 207 -20.83 4.46 16.08
C VAL A 207 -20.33 4.19 17.48
N ALA A 208 -21.25 4.24 18.44
CA ALA A 208 -20.93 4.24 19.86
C ALA A 208 -19.81 3.24 20.04
N SER A 209 -18.61 3.73 20.38
CA SER A 209 -17.45 2.89 20.58
C SER A 209 -17.96 1.74 21.41
N SER A 210 -17.98 0.53 20.84
CA SER A 210 -18.59 -0.56 21.57
C SER A 210 -17.85 -0.59 22.89
N ASN A 211 -18.55 -0.47 24.02
CA ASN A 211 -17.93 -0.52 25.36
C ASN A 211 -17.25 -1.89 25.62
N ALA A 212 -17.13 -2.73 24.59
CA ALA A 212 -16.38 -3.95 24.61
C ALA A 212 -14.89 -3.65 24.74
N SER A 213 -14.27 -4.36 25.66
CA SER A 213 -12.83 -4.47 25.78
C SER A 213 -12.22 -5.03 24.49
N PHE A 214 -10.94 -4.73 24.26
CA PHE A 214 -10.20 -5.31 23.15
C PHE A 214 -10.20 -6.85 23.18
N GLU A 215 -10.19 -7.47 24.37
CA GLU A 215 -10.27 -8.92 24.52
C GLU A 215 -11.58 -9.50 23.98
N GLN A 216 -12.72 -8.87 24.28
CA GLN A 216 -14.02 -9.30 23.76
C GLN A 216 -14.06 -9.21 22.23
N ILE A 217 -13.51 -8.15 21.65
CA ILE A 217 -13.43 -7.98 20.20
C ILE A 217 -12.53 -9.07 19.59
N VAL A 218 -11.41 -9.40 20.22
CA VAL A 218 -10.51 -10.46 19.74
C VAL A 218 -11.22 -11.82 19.73
N GLU A 219 -11.88 -12.19 20.83
CA GLU A 219 -12.61 -13.45 20.91
C GLU A 219 -13.75 -13.51 19.89
N GLU A 220 -14.50 -12.42 19.71
CA GLU A 220 -15.55 -12.35 18.68
C GLU A 220 -14.96 -12.53 17.28
N VAL A 221 -13.85 -11.86 16.95
CA VAL A 221 -13.21 -11.93 15.63
C VAL A 221 -12.68 -13.35 15.33
N ILE A 222 -12.03 -14.01 16.30
CA ILE A 222 -11.45 -15.34 16.06
C ILE A 222 -12.52 -16.45 16.04
N THR A 223 -13.60 -16.30 16.81
CA THR A 223 -14.71 -17.27 16.83
C THR A 223 -15.73 -17.04 15.72
N ASN A 224 -15.68 -15.89 15.03
CA ASN A 224 -16.59 -15.57 13.94
C ASN A 224 -16.47 -16.60 12.79
N THR A 225 -17.53 -17.39 12.61
CA THR A 225 -17.61 -18.44 11.60
C THR A 225 -17.58 -17.90 10.17
N ARG A 226 -18.00 -16.65 9.94
CA ARG A 226 -17.92 -15.99 8.62
C ARG A 226 -16.49 -15.73 8.18
N ILE A 227 -15.56 -15.57 9.14
CA ILE A 227 -14.15 -15.27 8.89
C ILE A 227 -13.32 -16.55 8.73
N GLY A 228 -13.76 -17.68 9.30
CA GLY A 228 -13.13 -18.99 9.12
C GLY A 228 -11.66 -19.04 9.60
N THR A 229 -11.40 -18.65 10.85
CA THR A 229 -10.03 -18.67 11.41
C THR A 229 -9.62 -20.10 11.80
N GLY A 230 -8.46 -20.58 11.32
CA GLY A 230 -7.96 -21.91 11.70
C GLY A 230 -7.50 -21.99 13.16
N ASN A 231 -7.64 -23.16 13.80
CA ASN A 231 -7.34 -23.37 15.23
C ASN A 231 -5.92 -22.92 15.64
N ALA A 232 -4.90 -23.20 14.83
CA ALA A 232 -3.52 -22.77 15.12
C ALA A 232 -3.38 -21.23 15.20
N THR A 233 -4.13 -20.51 14.37
CA THR A 233 -4.17 -19.04 14.37
C THR A 233 -4.93 -18.53 15.59
N MET A 234 -6.03 -19.18 15.98
CA MET A 234 -6.76 -18.84 17.21
C MET A 234 -5.84 -18.95 18.44
N GLU A 235 -5.11 -20.06 18.60
CA GLU A 235 -4.22 -20.28 19.74
C GLU A 235 -3.05 -19.29 19.77
N THR A 236 -2.48 -18.97 18.60
CA THR A 236 -1.44 -17.93 18.47
C THR A 236 -1.99 -16.58 18.92
N THR A 237 -3.21 -16.23 18.49
CA THR A 237 -3.87 -14.96 18.81
C THR A 237 -4.20 -14.87 20.29
N ARG A 238 -4.76 -15.92 20.89
CA ARG A 238 -5.05 -16.01 22.33
C ARG A 238 -3.79 -15.89 23.18
N THR A 239 -2.70 -16.52 22.74
CA THR A 239 -1.41 -16.41 23.42
C THR A 239 -0.88 -14.97 23.39
N ALA A 240 -0.96 -14.31 22.23
CA ALA A 240 -0.56 -12.91 22.10
C ALA A 240 -1.43 -11.98 22.97
N LEU A 241 -2.75 -12.19 22.94
CA LEU A 241 -3.71 -11.44 23.74
C LEU A 241 -3.48 -11.61 25.24
N ARG A 242 -3.20 -12.83 25.70
CA ARG A 242 -2.86 -13.09 27.11
C ARG A 242 -1.67 -12.23 27.55
N TYR A 243 -0.59 -12.21 26.77
CA TYR A 243 0.59 -11.41 27.12
C TYR A 243 0.31 -9.91 27.10
N PHE A 244 -0.50 -9.45 26.14
CA PHE A 244 -0.90 -8.05 26.08
C PHE A 244 -1.75 -7.66 27.31
N ARG A 245 -2.70 -8.51 27.69
CA ARG A 245 -3.54 -8.35 28.88
C ARG A 245 -2.74 -8.33 30.18
N GLU A 246 -1.71 -9.17 30.29
CA GLU A 246 -0.82 -9.18 31.46
C GLU A 246 -0.04 -7.87 31.62
N ALA A 247 0.19 -7.13 30.53
CA ALA A 247 0.89 -5.84 30.55
C ALA A 247 -0.05 -4.65 30.81
N TYR A 248 -1.24 -4.62 30.19
CA TYR A 248 -2.13 -3.45 30.19
C TYR A 248 -3.52 -3.66 30.81
N GLY A 249 -3.78 -4.86 31.32
CA GLY A 249 -5.07 -5.20 31.90
C GLY A 249 -6.08 -5.73 30.87
N LYS A 250 -7.20 -6.22 31.40
CA LYS A 250 -8.26 -6.90 30.65
C LYS A 250 -9.22 -5.94 29.95
N ASP A 251 -9.47 -4.80 30.61
CA ASP A 251 -10.58 -3.91 30.27
C ASP A 251 -10.16 -2.75 29.36
N ILE A 252 -8.97 -2.82 28.76
CA ILE A 252 -8.49 -1.79 27.84
C ILE A 252 -9.38 -1.75 26.59
N ALA A 253 -9.99 -0.60 26.35
CA ALA A 253 -10.78 -0.34 25.15
C ALA A 253 -9.86 -0.10 23.95
N PRO A 254 -10.25 -0.47 22.72
CA PRO A 254 -9.42 -0.26 21.53
C PRO A 254 -8.88 1.18 21.36
N PRO A 255 -9.68 2.26 21.54
CA PRO A 255 -9.17 3.63 21.37
C PRO A 255 -8.08 4.02 22.37
N ALA A 256 -7.99 3.34 23.51
CA ALA A 256 -6.95 3.58 24.52
C ALA A 256 -5.63 2.86 24.20
N ILE A 257 -5.61 1.97 23.20
CA ILE A 257 -4.40 1.25 22.79
C ILE A 257 -3.57 2.15 21.88
N THR A 258 -2.44 2.63 22.37
CA THR A 258 -1.51 3.47 21.63
C THR A 258 -0.35 2.65 21.03
N ARG A 259 0.41 3.24 20.11
CA ARG A 259 1.64 2.61 19.59
C ARG A 259 2.71 2.44 20.68
N SER A 260 2.77 3.34 21.67
CA SER A 260 3.67 3.23 22.83
C SER A 260 3.38 1.96 23.62
N HIS A 261 2.11 1.66 23.89
CA HIS A 261 1.73 0.43 24.59
C HIS A 261 2.24 -0.82 23.85
N VAL A 262 2.16 -0.83 22.53
CA VAL A 262 2.64 -1.95 21.72
C VAL A 262 4.16 -2.05 21.74
N SER A 263 4.89 -0.93 21.65
CA SER A 263 6.36 -0.92 21.76
C SER A 263 6.84 -1.50 23.10
N ASP A 264 6.30 -0.98 24.21
CA ASP A 264 6.62 -1.44 25.55
C ASP A 264 6.27 -2.93 25.75
N TRP A 265 5.15 -3.40 25.17
CA TRP A 265 4.79 -4.82 25.17
C TRP A 265 5.77 -5.69 24.38
N LEU A 266 6.25 -5.22 23.24
CA LEU A 266 7.27 -5.92 22.44
C LEU A 266 8.60 -6.03 23.21
N ASP A 267 8.97 -4.99 23.95
CA ASP A 267 10.18 -4.99 24.79
C ASP A 267 10.05 -5.99 25.94
N LEU A 268 8.89 -6.06 26.58
CA LEU A 268 8.59 -7.08 27.60
C LEU A 268 8.63 -8.51 27.01
N LEU A 269 8.09 -8.71 25.81
CA LEU A 269 8.16 -10.00 25.11
C LEU A 269 9.59 -10.40 24.76
N ALA A 270 10.44 -9.45 24.38
CA ALA A 270 11.84 -9.69 24.07
C ALA A 270 12.63 -10.16 25.32
N GLN A 271 12.23 -9.68 26.49
CA GLN A 271 12.82 -10.09 27.77
C GLN A 271 12.28 -11.43 28.27
N ARG A 272 11.18 -11.96 27.73
CA ARG A 272 10.60 -13.22 28.22
C ARG A 272 11.49 -14.44 27.87
N PRO A 273 11.77 -15.34 28.84
CA PRO A 273 12.40 -16.63 28.55
C PRO A 273 11.60 -17.46 27.54
N SER A 274 12.29 -18.15 26.64
CA SER A 274 11.67 -19.04 25.66
C SER A 274 11.05 -20.29 26.30
N ARG A 275 11.67 -20.80 27.37
CA ARG A 275 11.20 -21.92 28.19
C ARG A 275 11.06 -21.47 29.62
N LEU A 276 9.92 -21.76 30.23
CA LEU A 276 9.62 -21.42 31.62
C LEU A 276 9.58 -22.69 32.47
N PRO A 277 10.17 -22.68 33.68
CA PRO A 277 9.94 -23.73 34.67
C PRO A 277 8.50 -23.68 35.18
N LYS A 278 7.98 -24.81 35.67
CA LYS A 278 6.58 -24.93 36.11
C LYS A 278 6.19 -23.92 37.19
N SER A 279 7.12 -23.54 38.08
CA SER A 279 6.92 -22.53 39.13
C SER A 279 6.58 -21.14 38.58
N ASP A 280 7.09 -20.83 37.39
CA ASP A 280 7.08 -19.48 36.83
C ASP A 280 5.94 -19.28 35.81
N LEU A 281 5.22 -20.34 35.47
CA LEU A 281 4.11 -20.30 34.51
C LEU A 281 2.95 -19.41 34.96
N ARG A 282 2.86 -19.09 36.25
CA ARG A 282 1.82 -18.23 36.83
C ARG A 282 2.24 -16.76 36.95
N LEU A 283 3.51 -16.44 36.68
CA LEU A 283 3.99 -15.07 36.73
C LEU A 283 3.52 -14.30 35.49
N THR A 284 3.20 -13.02 35.68
CA THR A 284 2.84 -12.12 34.57
C THR A 284 4.06 -11.81 33.71
N LEU A 285 3.82 -11.34 32.48
CA LEU A 285 4.90 -10.94 31.58
C LEU A 285 5.87 -9.93 32.21
N ALA A 286 5.38 -8.92 32.92
CA ALA A 286 6.22 -7.93 33.60
C ALA A 286 7.08 -8.56 34.71
N ALA A 287 6.49 -9.42 35.55
CA ALA A 287 7.22 -10.13 36.60
C ALA A 287 8.27 -11.10 36.03
N LEU A 288 7.99 -11.72 34.87
CA LEU A 288 8.95 -12.56 34.15
C LEU A 288 10.10 -11.74 33.55
N ALA A 289 9.81 -10.56 33.01
CA ALA A 289 10.85 -9.66 32.48
C ALA A 289 11.79 -9.22 33.61
N GLU A 290 11.24 -8.79 34.75
CA GLU A 290 12.01 -8.38 35.94
C GLU A 290 12.84 -9.53 36.51
N LYS A 291 12.22 -10.70 36.80
CA LYS A 291 12.91 -11.85 37.41
C LYS A 291 14.12 -12.33 36.60
N TYR A 292 14.04 -12.21 35.27
CA TYR A 292 15.08 -12.71 34.39
C TYR A 292 15.93 -11.58 33.77
N ALA A 293 15.78 -10.31 34.18
CA ALA A 293 16.54 -9.20 33.60
C ALA A 293 18.06 -9.42 33.68
N ASP A 294 18.54 -9.89 34.83
CA ASP A 294 19.96 -10.10 35.10
C ASP A 294 20.50 -11.48 34.69
N GLN A 295 19.74 -12.25 33.90
CA GLN A 295 20.10 -13.61 33.49
C GLN A 295 20.31 -13.73 31.97
N PRO A 296 21.37 -13.13 31.40
CA PRO A 296 21.59 -13.13 29.95
C PRO A 296 21.75 -14.54 29.34
N GLN A 297 22.14 -15.53 30.16
CA GLN A 297 22.29 -16.93 29.76
C GLN A 297 20.97 -17.64 29.42
N VAL A 298 19.82 -17.11 29.84
CA VAL A 298 18.53 -17.76 29.60
C VAL A 298 18.05 -17.43 28.18
N PRO A 299 17.82 -18.43 27.30
CA PRO A 299 17.42 -18.17 25.92
C PRO A 299 16.07 -17.45 25.85
N ARG A 300 16.03 -16.28 25.19
CA ARG A 300 14.84 -15.44 25.03
C ARG A 300 13.96 -15.85 23.86
N LEU A 301 12.75 -15.30 23.80
CA LEU A 301 11.90 -15.45 22.63
C LEU A 301 12.60 -14.94 21.37
N LYS A 302 12.53 -15.73 20.29
CA LYS A 302 13.10 -15.34 19.00
C LYS A 302 12.22 -14.28 18.35
N GLY A 303 12.82 -13.38 17.58
CA GLY A 303 12.11 -12.33 16.84
C GLY A 303 10.97 -12.88 15.95
N LYS A 304 11.12 -14.08 15.38
CA LYS A 304 10.05 -14.75 14.62
C LYS A 304 8.77 -14.94 15.44
N THR A 305 8.89 -15.37 16.70
CA THR A 305 7.75 -15.60 17.59
C THR A 305 7.10 -14.29 18.01
N ILE A 306 7.91 -13.28 18.33
CA ILE A 306 7.42 -11.94 18.69
C ILE A 306 6.66 -11.33 17.51
N ASN A 307 7.23 -11.39 16.30
CA ASN A 307 6.58 -10.92 15.08
C ASN A 307 5.29 -11.69 14.77
N GLN A 308 5.24 -12.99 15.07
CA GLN A 308 4.00 -13.78 14.91
C GLN A 308 2.90 -13.30 15.86
N SER A 309 3.21 -12.99 17.12
CA SER A 309 2.25 -12.41 18.07
C SER A 309 1.78 -11.02 17.64
N LEU A 310 2.69 -10.15 17.20
CA LEU A 310 2.38 -8.82 16.67
C LEU A 310 1.43 -8.90 15.46
N ASN A 311 1.76 -9.75 14.49
CA ASN A 311 0.95 -9.92 13.28
C ASN A 311 -0.43 -10.50 13.58
N ALA A 312 -0.55 -11.39 14.57
CA ALA A 312 -1.83 -11.94 15.00
C ALA A 312 -2.77 -10.83 15.52
N LEU A 313 -2.29 -9.98 16.44
CA LEU A 313 -3.10 -8.87 16.97
C LEU A 313 -3.35 -7.77 15.92
N SER A 314 -2.37 -7.48 15.06
CA SER A 314 -2.54 -6.55 13.93
C SER A 314 -3.62 -7.03 12.94
N ALA A 315 -3.69 -8.34 12.68
CA ALA A 315 -4.73 -8.91 11.82
C ALA A 315 -6.11 -8.86 12.49
N VAL A 316 -6.20 -9.11 13.79
CA VAL A 316 -7.45 -8.96 14.55
C VAL A 316 -7.95 -7.53 14.51
N TRP A 317 -7.07 -6.55 14.69
CA TRP A 317 -7.46 -5.13 14.62
C TRP A 317 -8.13 -4.79 13.28
N ARG A 318 -7.47 -5.14 12.17
CA ARG A 318 -8.00 -4.90 10.81
C ARG A 318 -9.32 -5.61 10.57
N LYS A 319 -9.45 -6.85 11.03
CA LYS A 319 -10.72 -7.59 10.96
C LYS A 319 -11.80 -6.97 11.82
N GLY A 320 -11.45 -6.48 13.01
CA GLY A 320 -12.33 -5.74 13.91
C GLY A 320 -12.90 -4.48 13.28
N GLN A 321 -12.09 -3.76 12.49
CA GLN A 321 -12.54 -2.63 11.68
C GLN A 321 -13.52 -3.09 10.60
N ALA A 322 -13.16 -4.12 9.83
CA ALA A 322 -14.02 -4.65 8.76
C ALA A 322 -15.40 -5.14 9.24
N ILE A 323 -15.55 -5.54 10.52
CA ILE A 323 -16.83 -5.93 11.12
C ILE A 323 -17.49 -4.81 11.95
N GLY A 324 -16.95 -3.60 11.94
CA GLY A 324 -17.49 -2.42 12.63
C GLY A 324 -17.37 -2.44 14.15
N LYS A 325 -16.49 -3.30 14.71
CA LYS A 325 -16.24 -3.39 16.17
C LYS A 325 -15.14 -2.45 16.65
N ILE A 326 -14.23 -2.12 15.74
CA ILE A 326 -13.25 -1.05 15.91
C ILE A 326 -13.64 0.02 14.91
N ARG A 327 -13.54 1.29 15.31
CA ARG A 327 -13.94 2.41 14.46
C ARG A 327 -13.09 2.45 13.19
N ASP A 328 -13.76 2.65 12.06
CA ASP A 328 -13.10 2.90 10.79
C ASP A 328 -12.36 4.23 10.85
N GLY A 329 -11.07 4.19 10.50
CA GLY A 329 -10.15 5.33 10.58
C GLY A 329 -9.24 5.34 11.82
N ASP A 330 -9.50 4.51 12.83
CA ASP A 330 -8.54 4.37 13.94
C ASP A 330 -7.26 3.68 13.44
N ASN A 331 -6.12 4.34 13.62
CA ASN A 331 -4.84 3.78 13.22
C ASN A 331 -4.55 2.50 14.00
N ASN A 332 -4.19 1.42 13.30
CA ASN A 332 -3.84 0.15 13.94
C ASN A 332 -2.55 0.29 14.76
N PRO A 333 -2.59 0.23 16.10
CA PRO A 333 -1.42 0.47 16.94
C PRO A 333 -0.38 -0.65 16.83
N PHE A 334 -0.79 -1.83 16.34
CA PHE A 334 0.07 -2.99 16.09
C PHE A 334 0.73 -2.97 14.70
N ALA A 335 0.38 -2.01 13.84
CA ALA A 335 0.99 -1.90 12.51
C ALA A 335 2.32 -1.14 12.54
N ARG A 336 3.14 -1.36 11.49
CA ARG A 336 4.39 -0.61 11.23
C ARG A 336 5.44 -0.70 12.36
N HIS A 337 5.41 -1.75 13.19
CA HIS A 337 6.48 -2.08 14.13
C HIS A 337 7.51 -3.00 13.45
N ILE A 338 8.79 -2.73 13.70
CA ILE A 338 9.89 -3.49 13.10
C ILE A 338 10.47 -4.43 14.16
N VAL A 339 10.23 -5.73 14.01
CA VAL A 339 10.86 -6.76 14.83
C VAL A 339 12.00 -7.38 14.04
N LYS A 340 13.22 -7.34 14.59
CA LYS A 340 14.37 -8.00 13.96
C LYS A 340 14.17 -9.51 13.95
N VAL A 341 13.94 -10.07 12.76
CA VAL A 341 13.82 -11.52 12.56
C VAL A 341 15.10 -11.98 11.87
N ALA A 342 15.80 -12.95 12.47
CA ALA A 342 16.92 -13.60 11.79
C ALA A 342 16.42 -14.20 10.47
N PRO A 343 17.19 -14.09 9.37
CA PRO A 343 16.80 -14.64 8.09
C PRO A 343 16.46 -16.13 8.26
N ALA A 344 15.46 -16.60 7.50
CA ALA A 344 15.16 -18.02 7.48
C ALA A 344 16.46 -18.76 7.11
N PRO A 345 16.76 -19.90 7.77
CA PRO A 345 17.81 -20.76 7.27
C PRO A 345 17.53 -21.07 5.79
N GLU A 346 18.59 -21.28 5.01
CA GLU A 346 18.48 -21.77 3.63
C GLU A 346 17.44 -22.89 3.57
N SER A 347 16.70 -22.94 2.46
CA SER A 347 15.62 -23.90 2.21
C SER A 347 15.97 -25.27 2.81
N PRO A 348 15.02 -25.96 3.48
CA PRO A 348 15.29 -27.25 4.10
C PRO A 348 16.07 -28.12 3.13
N LYS A 349 17.26 -28.59 3.53
CA LYS A 349 18.08 -29.44 2.66
C LYS A 349 17.20 -30.59 2.20
N GLU A 350 16.96 -30.66 0.90
CA GLU A 350 16.31 -31.80 0.29
C GLU A 350 17.20 -33.02 0.54
N PHE A 351 16.61 -34.14 0.91
CA PHE A 351 17.38 -35.37 1.05
C PHE A 351 17.93 -35.75 -0.31
N SER A 352 19.25 -35.92 -0.38
CA SER A 352 19.90 -36.49 -1.56
C SER A 352 19.42 -37.93 -1.79
N ILE A 353 19.54 -38.40 -3.03
CA ILE A 353 19.19 -39.79 -3.38
C ILE A 353 19.96 -40.80 -2.49
N ALA A 354 21.24 -40.51 -2.20
CA ALA A 354 22.06 -41.35 -1.33
C ALA A 354 21.56 -41.37 0.13
N GLU A 355 21.11 -40.24 0.67
CA GLU A 355 20.50 -40.18 2.00
C GLU A 355 19.17 -40.92 2.04
N LEU A 356 18.34 -40.79 1.00
CA LEU A 356 17.10 -41.57 0.88
C LEU A 356 17.39 -43.07 0.82
N GLN A 357 18.35 -43.50 0.02
CA GLN A 357 18.79 -44.91 -0.03
C GLN A 357 19.27 -45.39 1.33
N THR A 358 20.01 -44.56 2.07
CA THR A 358 20.47 -44.87 3.43
C THR A 358 19.31 -45.02 4.40
N ILE A 359 18.32 -44.13 4.34
CA ILE A 359 17.10 -44.21 5.16
C ILE A 359 16.33 -45.49 4.84
N PHE A 360 16.15 -45.82 3.55
CA PHE A 360 15.41 -47.01 3.11
C PHE A 360 16.21 -48.32 3.24
N ALA A 361 17.51 -48.25 3.56
CA ALA A 361 18.32 -49.43 3.89
C ALA A 361 18.21 -49.86 5.37
N LEU A 362 17.61 -49.04 6.24
CA LEU A 362 17.47 -49.35 7.66
C LEU A 362 16.71 -50.66 7.88
N PRO A 363 17.01 -51.45 8.94
CA PRO A 363 16.37 -52.74 9.24
C PRO A 363 14.84 -52.70 9.32
N ILE A 364 14.28 -51.54 9.62
CA ILE A 364 12.84 -51.32 9.59
C ILE A 364 12.22 -51.55 8.20
N PHE A 365 12.95 -51.24 7.12
CA PHE A 365 12.50 -51.43 5.74
C PHE A 365 12.96 -52.75 5.13
N THR A 366 14.10 -53.28 5.59
CA THR A 366 14.77 -54.43 4.97
C THR A 366 14.58 -55.74 5.76
N ALA A 367 14.64 -55.69 7.08
CA ALA A 367 14.59 -56.87 7.97
C ALA A 367 13.24 -57.06 8.68
N GLY A 368 12.26 -56.20 8.40
CA GLY A 368 10.93 -56.29 9.01
C GLY A 368 10.87 -55.87 10.48
N GLU A 369 11.91 -55.24 11.01
CA GLU A 369 11.93 -54.77 12.40
C GLU A 369 10.83 -53.73 12.66
N ARG A 370 10.19 -53.79 13.82
CA ARG A 370 9.11 -52.85 14.20
C ARG A 370 9.36 -52.33 15.61
N PRO A 371 10.25 -51.32 15.79
CA PRO A 371 10.60 -50.82 17.11
C PRO A 371 9.37 -50.21 17.79
N GLN A 372 9.19 -50.51 19.08
CA GLN A 372 8.04 -50.04 19.86
C GLN A 372 8.01 -48.51 19.96
N GLY A 373 9.18 -47.86 20.02
CA GLY A 373 9.30 -46.39 20.01
C GLY A 373 8.83 -45.73 18.70
N GLY A 374 8.80 -46.47 17.59
CA GLY A 374 8.30 -46.01 16.28
C GLY A 374 6.79 -46.21 16.09
N LYS A 375 6.06 -46.61 17.14
CA LYS A 375 4.66 -47.04 17.06
C LYS A 375 4.45 -48.20 16.07
N GLY A 376 5.41 -49.13 16.01
CA GLY A 376 5.31 -50.39 15.26
C GLY A 376 5.21 -50.21 13.75
N GLY A 377 4.08 -50.56 13.16
CA GLY A 377 3.87 -50.49 11.70
C GLY A 377 3.96 -49.07 11.13
N ALA A 378 3.63 -48.04 11.93
CA ALA A 378 3.64 -46.65 11.48
C ALA A 378 5.04 -46.18 11.04
N SER A 379 6.09 -46.61 11.76
CA SER A 379 7.47 -46.25 11.41
C SER A 379 7.95 -46.82 10.07
N TYR A 380 7.33 -47.89 9.57
CA TYR A 380 7.57 -48.39 8.21
C TYR A 380 6.73 -47.64 7.17
N TRP A 381 5.42 -47.51 7.40
CA TRP A 381 4.50 -47.00 6.37
C TRP A 381 4.60 -45.49 6.15
N ILE A 382 4.82 -44.68 7.19
CA ILE A 382 4.82 -43.21 7.06
C ILE A 382 5.91 -42.72 6.08
N PRO A 383 7.18 -43.14 6.18
CA PRO A 383 8.21 -42.71 5.23
C PRO A 383 7.91 -43.19 3.80
N CYS A 384 7.43 -44.43 3.64
CA CYS A 384 7.04 -44.96 2.33
C CYS A 384 5.89 -44.14 1.70
N TYR A 385 4.89 -43.73 2.46
CA TYR A 385 3.81 -42.87 1.97
C TYR A 385 4.27 -41.45 1.66
N CYS A 386 5.24 -40.91 2.42
CA CYS A 386 5.73 -39.55 2.19
C CYS A 386 6.63 -39.44 0.94
N TYR A 387 7.36 -40.50 0.57
CA TYR A 387 8.33 -40.50 -0.54
C TYR A 387 7.95 -41.39 -1.72
N GLY A 388 6.86 -42.15 -1.64
CA GLY A 388 6.31 -42.91 -2.75
C GLY A 388 5.69 -42.01 -3.83
N PRO A 389 5.47 -42.55 -5.05
CA PRO A 389 4.88 -41.79 -6.14
C PRO A 389 3.45 -41.32 -5.79
N ALA A 390 3.36 -40.02 -5.51
CA ALA A 390 2.17 -39.16 -5.50
C ALA A 390 0.97 -39.59 -4.62
N HIS A 391 0.99 -39.25 -3.33
CA HIS A 391 -0.17 -38.65 -2.66
C HIS A 391 0.26 -37.64 -1.59
N VAL A 392 -0.03 -36.37 -1.86
CA VAL A 392 0.26 -35.22 -0.96
C VAL A 392 -0.63 -35.33 0.29
N LEU A 393 -0.05 -35.74 1.43
CA LEU A 393 -0.70 -35.83 2.75
C LEU A 393 -1.20 -34.50 3.34
N ARG A 394 -1.17 -33.39 2.57
CA ARG A 394 -1.46 -32.06 3.11
C ARG A 394 -2.95 -31.74 3.29
N LYS A 395 -3.86 -32.66 2.98
CA LYS A 395 -5.30 -32.52 3.24
C LYS A 395 -5.96 -33.86 3.62
N SER A 396 -5.81 -34.30 4.88
CA SER A 396 -6.84 -34.96 5.69
C SER A 396 -6.19 -35.83 6.78
N PRO A 397 -6.40 -35.57 8.08
CA PRO A 397 -6.05 -36.52 9.15
C PRO A 397 -6.99 -37.73 9.18
N ASN A 398 -8.09 -37.70 8.42
CA ASN A 398 -9.07 -38.77 8.33
C ASN A 398 -9.10 -39.29 6.89
N LEU A 399 -8.25 -40.26 6.58
CA LEU A 399 -8.46 -41.16 5.47
C LEU A 399 -9.36 -42.29 5.99
N PRO A 400 -10.64 -42.38 5.61
CA PRO A 400 -11.41 -43.58 5.87
C PRO A 400 -10.86 -44.71 4.98
N TYR A 401 -10.35 -45.78 5.59
CA TYR A 401 -10.35 -47.09 4.93
C TYR A 401 -11.82 -47.44 4.61
N PRO A 402 -12.16 -47.98 3.42
CA PRO A 402 -11.47 -49.11 2.79
C PRO A 402 -11.28 -48.97 1.27
N MET A 403 -10.06 -49.15 0.77
CA MET A 403 -9.81 -49.38 -0.67
C MET A 403 -8.79 -50.51 -0.80
N TYR A 404 -9.27 -51.73 -0.57
CA TYR A 404 -8.73 -52.91 -1.26
C TYR A 404 -9.86 -53.46 -2.12
N ALA A 405 -9.91 -53.02 -3.38
CA ALA A 405 -10.69 -53.72 -4.39
C ALA A 405 -9.97 -55.04 -4.69
N THR A 406 -10.62 -56.13 -4.33
CA THR A 406 -10.34 -57.50 -4.77
C THR A 406 -10.16 -57.55 -6.28
N THR A 407 -8.97 -57.93 -6.75
CA THR A 407 -8.77 -58.41 -8.12
C THR A 407 -8.95 -59.93 -8.11
N PRO A 408 -9.85 -60.52 -8.92
CA PRO A 408 -9.82 -61.94 -9.19
C PRO A 408 -8.82 -62.23 -10.31
N LEU A 409 -8.02 -63.27 -10.11
CA LEU A 409 -7.34 -64.01 -11.17
C LEU A 409 -8.34 -64.40 -12.25
N GLN A 410 -8.15 -63.93 -13.49
CA GLN A 410 -8.74 -64.55 -14.68
C GLN A 410 -7.65 -64.88 -15.71
N THR A 411 -7.33 -66.16 -15.69
CA THR A 411 -7.16 -67.09 -16.81
C THR A 411 -6.95 -66.53 -18.24
N VAL A 412 -5.87 -67.04 -18.82
CA VAL A 412 -5.48 -67.11 -20.23
C VAL A 412 -6.63 -67.58 -21.13
N GLY A 413 -6.85 -66.88 -22.26
CA GLY A 413 -7.78 -67.29 -23.31
C GLY A 413 -7.57 -66.50 -24.62
N CYS A 414 -7.41 -67.25 -25.71
CA CYS A 414 -6.96 -66.85 -27.05
C CYS A 414 -7.98 -66.07 -27.93
N TYR A 415 -7.48 -65.63 -29.10
CA TYR A 415 -8.17 -65.07 -30.29
C TYR A 415 -8.69 -63.62 -30.15
N GLY A 416 -8.60 -62.73 -31.14
CA GLY A 416 -8.13 -62.82 -32.52
C GLY A 416 -8.57 -61.56 -33.30
N SER A 417 -7.62 -60.99 -34.05
CA SER A 417 -7.74 -60.20 -35.29
C SER A 417 -8.71 -59.02 -35.47
N GLN A 418 -8.21 -58.08 -36.31
CA GLN A 418 -8.87 -57.04 -37.12
C GLN A 418 -9.03 -55.67 -36.46
N THR A 419 -8.75 -54.52 -37.08
CA THR A 419 -8.13 -54.13 -38.37
C THR A 419 -7.87 -52.61 -38.32
N ARG A 420 -6.99 -52.15 -39.23
CA ARG A 420 -6.94 -50.81 -39.88
C ARG A 420 -6.25 -49.63 -39.17
N ASP A 421 -4.96 -49.56 -39.46
CA ASP A 421 -4.27 -48.60 -40.36
C ASP A 421 -4.24 -47.08 -40.05
N PRO A 422 -3.07 -46.42 -40.22
CA PRO A 422 -2.73 -45.10 -39.73
C PRO A 422 -2.65 -44.04 -40.84
N THR A 423 -2.63 -42.75 -40.48
CA THR A 423 -1.80 -41.71 -41.12
C THR A 423 -2.09 -40.34 -40.49
N LEU A 424 -1.06 -39.63 -39.99
CA LEU A 424 -0.36 -38.57 -40.74
C LEU A 424 0.53 -37.74 -39.79
N ILE A 425 1.75 -37.55 -40.26
CA ILE A 425 2.89 -36.87 -39.64
C ILE A 425 3.10 -35.54 -40.37
N LYS A 426 3.68 -34.57 -39.63
CA LYS A 426 4.59 -33.46 -40.02
C LYS A 426 4.05 -32.03 -40.29
N ALA A 427 4.61 -31.16 -39.44
CA ALA A 427 5.47 -30.00 -39.75
C ALA A 427 4.87 -28.71 -40.31
N LEU A 428 5.25 -27.60 -39.67
CA LEU A 428 5.56 -26.25 -40.17
C LEU A 428 6.11 -25.49 -38.92
N GLY A 429 7.17 -24.70 -38.91
CA GLY A 429 7.86 -23.97 -39.97
C GLY A 429 8.09 -22.55 -39.44
N ALA A 430 9.35 -22.18 -39.19
CA ALA A 430 9.77 -20.94 -38.55
C ALA A 430 9.50 -19.68 -39.40
N SER A 431 9.24 -18.54 -38.74
CA SER A 431 9.46 -17.21 -39.29
C SER A 431 9.49 -16.16 -38.17
N ARG A 432 10.63 -15.49 -37.98
CA ARG A 432 10.77 -14.25 -37.21
C ARG A 432 10.86 -13.08 -38.19
N PRO A 433 10.20 -11.94 -37.95
CA PRO A 433 10.56 -10.70 -38.61
C PRO A 433 11.44 -9.80 -37.74
N HIS A 434 12.28 -9.05 -38.46
CA HIS A 434 13.22 -8.02 -38.08
C HIS A 434 12.63 -6.91 -37.16
N VAL A 435 13.42 -6.48 -36.18
CA VAL A 435 13.27 -5.21 -35.44
C VAL A 435 14.28 -4.22 -36.02
N PRO A 436 13.90 -3.01 -36.44
CA PRO A 436 14.86 -1.97 -36.79
C PRO A 436 15.43 -1.30 -35.54
N VAL A 437 16.75 -1.12 -35.55
CA VAL A 437 17.55 -0.34 -34.59
C VAL A 437 17.24 1.14 -34.82
N LEU A 438 16.80 1.85 -33.77
CA LEU A 438 16.71 3.30 -33.76
C LEU A 438 17.98 3.89 -33.14
N ASP A 439 18.62 4.78 -33.90
CA ASP A 439 19.79 5.54 -33.52
C ASP A 439 19.53 6.45 -32.32
N ALA A 440 20.47 6.44 -31.39
CA ALA A 440 20.48 7.29 -30.20
C ALA A 440 20.77 8.74 -30.58
N VAL A 441 19.74 9.59 -30.57
CA VAL A 441 19.91 11.04 -30.57
C VAL A 441 20.16 11.50 -29.13
N SER A 442 21.37 11.99 -28.90
CA SER A 442 21.83 12.61 -27.65
C SER A 442 20.97 13.82 -27.26
N SER A 443 20.33 13.75 -26.10
CA SER A 443 19.65 14.88 -25.46
C SER A 443 20.62 15.66 -24.55
N PRO A 444 20.79 16.99 -24.70
CA PRO A 444 21.64 17.78 -23.83
C PRO A 444 20.78 18.52 -22.78
N TYR A 445 20.57 17.91 -21.62
CA TYR A 445 20.18 18.66 -20.42
C TYR A 445 21.20 18.42 -19.31
N ARG A 446 22.20 19.31 -19.25
CA ARG A 446 22.98 19.55 -18.03
C ARG A 446 22.07 20.25 -17.02
N ARG A 447 21.61 19.53 -15.99
CA ARG A 447 21.07 20.17 -14.79
C ARG A 447 22.23 20.62 -13.91
N THR A 448 22.33 21.93 -13.72
CA THR A 448 23.17 22.56 -12.71
C THR A 448 22.57 22.22 -11.35
N CYS A 449 23.20 21.32 -10.59
CA CYS A 449 22.84 21.04 -9.21
C CYS A 449 23.21 22.25 -8.33
N LEU A 450 22.23 23.07 -7.95
CA LEU A 450 22.35 23.95 -6.79
C LEU A 450 22.10 23.10 -5.54
N ARG A 451 23.19 22.70 -4.88
CA ARG A 451 23.17 22.25 -3.48
C ARG A 451 22.63 23.40 -2.63
N TRP A 452 21.50 23.21 -1.98
CA TRP A 452 21.14 23.98 -0.80
C TRP A 452 21.53 23.17 0.43
N ALA A 453 22.51 23.70 1.15
CA ALA A 453 22.89 23.26 2.48
C ALA A 453 22.19 24.19 3.48
N SER A 454 21.27 23.63 4.26
CA SER A 454 20.93 23.98 5.65
C SER A 454 19.63 23.28 6.04
#